data_AF-A0A3D2K9Z0-F1
#
_entry.id   AF-A0A3D2K9Z0-F1
#
_cell.length_a   1.000
_cell.length_b   1.000
_cell.length_c   1.000
_cell.angle_alpha   90.00
_cell.angle_beta   90.00
_cell.angle_gamma   90.00
#
_symmetry.space_group_name_H-M   'P 1'
#
loop_
_entity.id
_entity.type
_entity.pdbx_description
1 polymer ?
#
loop_
_entity_poly.entity_id
_entity_poly.type
_entity_poly.pdbx_seq_one_letter_code
_entity_poly.pdbx_strand_id
1 'polypeptide(L)' 'MRKRMSTFMYKHGAKLCNLAIALATVTVSVCRGMYYQPKEPDGFAEFALNHTKNSK' A
#
# COMPACT_ATOMS: atom_id res chain seq x y z
N MET A 1 5.95 16.97 24.96
CA MET A 1 5.61 16.45 23.62
C MET A 1 4.13 16.11 23.46
N ARG A 2 3.53 15.29 24.33
CA ARG A 2 2.12 14.84 24.21
C ARG A 2 1.07 15.97 24.09
N LYS A 3 1.18 17.04 24.88
CA LYS A 3 0.28 18.22 24.79
C LYS A 3 0.39 18.95 23.45
N ARG A 4 1.60 19.13 22.92
CA ARG A 4 1.81 19.77 21.60
C ARG A 4 1.19 18.93 20.48
N MET A 5 1.34 17.61 20.58
CA MET A 5 0.73 16.67 19.63
C MET A 5 -0.79 16.73 19.68
N SER A 6 -1.41 16.77 20.87
CA SER A 6 -2.87 16.85 20.98
C SER A 6 -3.41 18.19 20.44
N THR A 7 -2.72 19.31 20.71
CA THR A 7 -3.10 20.62 20.15
C THR A 7 -2.99 20.63 18.62
N PHE A 8 -1.94 20.01 18.06
CA PHE A 8 -1.76 19.89 16.62
C PHE A 8 -2.87 19.03 15.98
N MET A 9 -3.18 17.87 16.56
CA MET A 9 -4.26 17.00 16.10
C MET A 9 -5.62 17.68 16.20
N TYR A 10 -5.89 18.43 17.27
CA TYR A 10 -7.14 19.18 17.41
C TYR A 10 -7.27 20.28 16.34
N LYS A 11 -6.18 20.98 16.04
CA LYS A 11 -6.17 22.10 15.08
C LYS A 11 -6.17 21.66 13.61
N HIS A 12 -5.57 20.50 13.31
CA HIS A 12 -5.33 20.05 11.94
C HIS A 12 -5.92 18.68 11.60
N GLY A 13 -6.55 17.97 12.55
CA GLY A 13 -7.04 16.60 12.36
C GLY A 13 -7.95 16.45 11.15
N ALA A 14 -8.93 17.34 10.98
CA ALA A 14 -9.81 17.33 9.81
C ALA A 14 -9.04 17.50 8.48
N LYS A 15 -8.03 18.36 8.45
CA LYS A 15 -7.18 18.56 7.25
C LYS A 15 -6.32 17.33 6.97
N LEU A 16 -5.80 16.67 8.01
CA LEU A 16 -5.03 15.43 7.88
C LEU A 16 -5.91 14.28 7.37
N CYS A 17 -7.15 14.15 7.84
CA CYS A 17 -8.10 13.16 7.34
C CYS A 17 -8.44 13.41 5.86
N ASN A 18 -8.72 14.66 5.47
CA ASN A 18 -8.99 15.00 4.07
C ASN A 18 -7.78 14.74 3.17
N LEU A 19 -6.57 15.04 3.64
CA LEU A 19 -5.33 14.72 2.94
C LEU A 19 -5.17 13.20 2.75
N ALA A 20 -5.45 12.40 3.78
CA ALA A 20 -5.38 10.95 3.70
C ALA A 20 -6.36 10.38 2.66
N ILE A 21 -7.60 10.89 2.63
CA ILE A 21 -8.60 10.49 1.63
C ILE A 21 -8.11 10.85 0.22
N ALA A 22 -7.58 12.05 0.01
CA ALA A 22 -7.03 12.47 -1.28
C ALA A 22 -5.87 11.55 -1.72
N LEU A 23 -4.94 11.24 -0.82
CA LEU A 23 -3.83 10.35 -1.11
C LEU A 23 -4.28 8.92 -1.42
N ALA A 24 -5.32 8.41 -0.75
CA ALA A 24 -5.86 7.07 -0.99
C ALA A 24 -6.37 6.89 -2.43
N THR A 25 -6.84 7.95 -3.08
CA THR A 25 -7.26 7.88 -4.49
C THR A 25 -6.07 7.77 -5.45
N VAL A 26 -4.94 8.38 -5.11
CA VAL A 26 -3.72 8.39 -5.93
C VAL A 26 -2.89 7.12 -5.70
N THR A 27 -2.93 6.57 -4.48
CA THR A 27 -2.15 5.37 -4.12
C THR A 27 -2.52 4.16 -4.98
N VAL A 28 -3.79 3.98 -5.36
CA VAL A 28 -4.18 2.87 -6.25
C VAL A 28 -3.51 2.99 -7.62
N SER A 29 -3.47 4.20 -8.19
CA SER A 29 -2.82 4.45 -9.47
C SER A 29 -1.31 4.29 -9.40
N VAL A 30 -0.68 4.74 -8.30
CA VAL A 30 0.75 4.54 -8.06
C VAL A 30 1.07 3.07 -7.84
N CYS A 31 0.30 2.37 -7.02
CA CYS A 31 0.51 0.94 -6.78
C CYS A 31 0.29 0.14 -8.06
N ARG A 32 -0.74 0.44 -8.86
CA ARG A 32 -0.90 -0.18 -10.17
C ARG A 32 0.26 0.20 -11.09
N GLY A 33 0.66 1.46 -11.22
CA GLY A 33 1.77 1.83 -12.10
C GLY A 33 3.12 1.22 -11.69
N MET A 34 3.38 1.09 -10.40
CA MET A 34 4.65 0.59 -9.86
C MET A 34 4.72 -0.93 -9.80
N TYR A 35 3.60 -1.60 -9.56
CA TYR A 35 3.53 -3.06 -9.40
C TYR A 35 2.82 -3.78 -10.55
N TYR A 36 2.31 -3.06 -11.55
CA TYR A 36 1.82 -3.68 -12.78
C TYR A 36 3.01 -4.21 -13.57
N GLN A 37 3.17 -5.53 -13.53
CA GLN A 37 4.07 -6.25 -14.39
C GLN A 37 3.27 -6.79 -15.57
N PRO A 38 3.44 -6.24 -16.79
CA PRO A 38 2.71 -6.71 -17.97
C PRO A 38 3.12 -8.13 -18.38
N LYS A 39 4.32 -8.57 -17.96
CA LYS A 39 4.83 -9.92 -18.16
C LYS A 39 4.85 -10.65 -16.82
N GLU A 40 4.45 -11.92 -16.82
CA GLU A 40 4.61 -12.82 -15.68
C GLU A 40 6.10 -12.85 -15.25
N PRO A 41 6.40 -12.82 -13.94
CA PRO A 41 7.78 -12.89 -13.45
C PRO A 41 8.49 -14.15 -13.95
N ASP A 42 9.73 -14.02 -14.37
CA ASP A 42 10.54 -15.17 -14.78
C ASP A 42 10.65 -16.16 -13.60
N GLY A 43 10.34 -17.43 -13.84
CA GLY A 43 10.36 -18.49 -12.82
C GLY A 43 9.09 -18.63 -11.96
N PHE A 44 8.03 -17.86 -12.21
CA PHE A 44 6.76 -17.97 -11.47
C PHE A 44 6.13 -19.37 -11.56
N ALA A 45 6.09 -19.96 -12.76
CA ALA A 45 5.56 -21.31 -12.96
C ALA A 45 6.31 -22.38 -12.15
N GLU A 46 7.64 -22.30 -12.10
CA GLU A 46 8.47 -23.24 -11.34
C GLU A 46 8.27 -23.06 -9.83
N PHE A 47 8.21 -21.81 -9.36
CA PHE A 47 7.85 -21.49 -7.98
C PHE A 47 6.49 -22.08 -7.58
N ALA A 48 5.45 -21.86 -8.39
CA ALA A 48 4.09 -22.34 -8.11
C ALA A 48 4.01 -23.87 -8.02
N LEU A 49 4.69 -24.57 -8.93
CA LEU A 49 4.77 -26.04 -8.96
C LEU A 49 5.51 -26.61 -7.75
N ASN A 50 6.59 -25.95 -7.32
CA ASN A 50 7.37 -26.39 -6.15
C ASN A 50 6.58 -26.17 -4.85
N HIS A 51 5.82 -25.08 -4.74
CA HIS A 51 5.05 -24.78 -3.55
C HIS A 51 3.79 -25.66 -3.39
N THR A 52 3.19 -26.12 -4.49
CA THR A 52 2.08 -27.09 -4.47
C THR A 52 2.56 -28.51 -4.15
N LYS A 53 3.77 -28.88 -4.57
CA LYS A 53 4.39 -30.18 -4.21
C LYS A 53 4.75 -30.29 -2.73
N ASN A 54 5.25 -29.21 -2.11
CA ASN A 54 5.65 -29.19 -0.70
C ASN A 54 4.47 -29.09 0.29
N SER A 55 3.23 -28.94 -0.21
CA SER A 55 2.02 -28.85 0.61
C SER A 55 1.23 -30.17 0.66
N LYS A 56 1.75 -31.26 0.08
CA LYS A 56 1.27 -32.64 0.24
C LYS A 56 2.27 -33.44 1.06
#